data_AF-K8E7L2-F1
#
_entry.id   AF-K8E7L2-F1
#
_cell.length_a   1.000
_cell.length_b   1.000
_cell.length_c   1.000
_cell.angle_alpha   90.00
_cell.angle_beta   90.00
_cell.angle_gamma   90.00
#
_symmetry.space_group_name_H-M   'P 1'
#
loop_
_entity.id
_entity.type
_entity.pdbx_description
1 polymer ?
#
loop_
_entity_poly.entity_id
_entity_poly.type
_entity_poly.pdbx_seq_one_letter_code
_entity_poly.pdbx_strand_id
1 'polypeptide(L)'
;MIKDEKINKIYALVKSALNNTDVKNDKKLSLLLMRIQETSINGELFYDYKKELQPAISMYSIQHNFRVPDDLVKLLALVQTPKAWSGF
;
A
#
# COMPACT_ATOMS: atom_id res chain seq x y z
N MET A 1 10.91 -18.27 -0.61
CA MET A 1 11.15 -17.74 -1.97
C MET A 1 10.04 -16.80 -2.45
N ILE A 2 8.83 -17.25 -2.80
CA ILE A 2 7.78 -16.34 -3.34
C ILE A 2 7.32 -15.28 -2.32
N LYS A 3 7.25 -15.64 -1.02
CA LYS A 3 6.86 -14.72 0.07
C LYS A 3 7.85 -13.56 0.20
N ASP A 4 9.15 -13.86 0.12
CA ASP A 4 10.23 -12.88 0.28
C ASP A 4 10.29 -11.91 -0.91
N GLU A 5 10.10 -12.41 -2.13
CA GLU A 5 10.05 -11.58 -3.34
C GLU A 5 8.87 -10.59 -3.32
N LYS A 6 7.69 -11.07 -2.90
CA LYS A 6 6.50 -10.22 -2.77
C LYS A 6 6.68 -9.13 -1.72
N ILE A 7 7.23 -9.48 -0.56
CA ILE A 7 7.51 -8.53 0.53
C ILE A 7 8.53 -7.48 0.10
N ASN A 8 9.61 -7.88 -0.57
CA ASN A 8 10.61 -6.96 -1.10
C ASN A 8 10.01 -5.98 -2.12
N LYS A 9 9.09 -6.47 -2.98
CA LYS A 9 8.40 -5.63 -3.96
C LYS A 9 7.45 -4.63 -3.29
N ILE A 10 6.72 -5.05 -2.25
CA ILE A 10 5.87 -4.16 -1.44
C ILE A 10 6.74 -3.07 -0.79
N TYR A 11 7.84 -3.46 -0.14
CA TYR A 11 8.77 -2.53 0.49
C TYR A 11 9.31 -1.49 -0.50
N ALA A 12 9.74 -1.91 -1.69
CA ALA A 12 10.26 -1.03 -2.73
C ALA A 12 9.20 -0.02 -3.22
N LEU A 13 7.97 -0.48 -3.47
CA LEU A 13 6.86 0.38 -3.89
C LEU A 13 6.47 1.39 -2.83
N VAL A 14 6.41 0.97 -1.57
CA VAL A 14 6.11 1.86 -0.43
C VAL A 14 7.19 2.92 -0.27
N LYS A 15 8.47 2.52 -0.34
CA LYS A 15 9.60 3.46 -0.28
C LYS A 15 9.55 4.48 -1.41
N SER A 16 9.23 4.04 -2.63
CA SER A 16 9.07 4.93 -3.79
C SER A 16 7.89 5.88 -3.62
N ALA A 17 6.72 5.38 -3.20
CA ALA A 17 5.54 6.20 -2.94
C ALA A 17 5.79 7.27 -1.86
N LEU A 18 6.51 6.94 -0.78
CA LEU A 18 6.86 7.88 0.29
C LEU A 18 7.89 8.95 -0.12
N ASN A 19 8.62 8.75 -1.23
CA ASN A 19 9.48 9.79 -1.81
C ASN A 19 8.69 10.84 -2.58
N ASN A 20 7.44 10.56 -2.97
CA ASN A 20 6.57 11.54 -3.58
C ASN A 20 6.09 12.54 -2.51
N THR A 21 6.33 13.83 -2.73
CA THR A 21 6.00 14.91 -1.78
C THR A 21 4.51 14.99 -1.48
N ASP A 22 3.65 14.82 -2.49
CA ASP A 22 2.19 14.88 -2.32
C ASP A 22 1.70 13.73 -1.45
N VAL A 23 2.18 12.51 -1.72
CA VAL A 23 1.87 11.31 -0.93
C VAL A 23 2.36 11.48 0.51
N LYS A 24 3.55 12.03 0.71
CA LYS A 24 4.11 12.27 2.04
C LYS A 24 3.29 13.30 2.84
N ASN A 25 2.72 14.30 2.16
CA ASN A 25 1.91 15.35 2.77
C ASN A 25 0.49 14.87 3.11
N ASP A 26 -0.03 13.85 2.44
CA ASP A 26 -1.24 13.15 2.89
C ASP A 26 -0.92 12.34 4.16
N LYS A 27 -1.26 12.90 5.32
CA LYS A 27 -0.98 12.30 6.64
C LYS A 27 -1.57 10.89 6.79
N LYS A 28 -2.76 10.63 6.24
CA LYS A 28 -3.45 9.36 6.43
C LYS A 28 -2.80 8.29 5.56
N LEU A 29 -2.54 8.62 4.30
CA LEU A 29 -1.87 7.73 3.37
C LEU A 29 -0.42 7.47 3.77
N SER A 30 0.34 8.50 4.13
CA SER A 30 1.75 8.37 4.49
C SER A 30 1.94 7.53 5.76
N LEU A 31 1.08 7.69 6.77
CA LEU A 31 1.11 6.88 7.99
C LEU A 31 0.76 5.41 7.73
N LEU A 32 -0.21 5.14 6.84
CA LEU A 32 -0.52 3.78 6.42
C LEU A 32 0.65 3.14 5.65
N LEU A 33 1.27 3.88 4.74
CA LEU A 33 2.44 3.44 3.98
C LEU A 33 3.63 3.14 4.91
N MET A 34 3.90 3.98 5.91
CA MET A 34 4.95 3.73 6.91
C MET A 34 4.71 2.42 7.68
N ARG A 35 3.47 2.15 8.10
CA ARG A 35 3.11 0.88 8.75
C ARG A 35 3.36 -0.32 7.83
N ILE A 36 2.92 -0.24 6.57
CA ILE A 36 3.17 -1.30 5.57
C ILE A 36 4.68 -1.54 5.40
N GLN A 37 5.48 -0.47 5.39
CA GLN A 37 6.94 -0.55 5.30
C GLN A 37 7.54 -1.32 6.48
N GLU A 38 7.16 -0.95 7.71
CA GLU A 38 7.64 -1.57 8.94
C GLU A 38 7.31 -3.07 9.00
N THR A 39 6.07 -3.43 8.67
CA THR A 39 5.65 -4.83 8.67
C THR A 39 6.37 -5.64 7.58
N SER A 40 6.64 -5.02 6.43
CA SER A 40 7.42 -5.65 5.36
C SER A 40 8.86 -5.93 5.79
N ILE A 41 9.51 -5.02 6.54
CA ILE A 41 10.85 -5.24 7.10
C ILE A 41 10.87 -6.45 8.04
N ASN A 42 9.79 -6.63 8.82
CA ASN A 42 9.66 -7.74 9.76
C ASN A 42 9.31 -9.08 9.09
N GLY A 43 9.22 -9.14 7.76
CA GLY A 43 8.85 -10.36 7.02
C GLY A 43 7.38 -10.76 7.20
N GLU A 44 6.59 -9.87 7.78
CA GLU A 44 5.18 -10.08 8.05
C GLU A 44 4.35 -9.50 6.90
N LEU A 45 3.30 -10.23 6.53
CA LEU A 45 2.24 -9.69 5.70
C LEU A 45 1.10 -9.36 6.66
N PHE A 46 0.90 -8.08 6.97
CA PHE A 46 -0.31 -7.68 7.66
C PHE A 46 -1.49 -8.01 6.73
N TYR A 47 -2.29 -8.98 7.14
CA TYR A 47 -3.48 -9.35 6.40
C TYR A 47 -4.45 -8.16 6.41
N ASP A 48 -5.12 -7.94 5.27
CA ASP A 48 -6.22 -6.99 5.12
C ASP A 48 -5.86 -5.49 4.95
N TYR A 49 -4.60 -5.14 4.72
CA TYR A 49 -4.23 -3.76 4.34
C TYR A 49 -5.02 -3.22 3.16
N LYS A 50 -5.57 -4.06 2.28
CA LYS A 50 -6.45 -3.61 1.19
C LYS A 50 -7.64 -2.79 1.70
N LYS A 51 -8.24 -3.18 2.83
CA LYS A 51 -9.40 -2.49 3.41
C LYS A 51 -9.10 -1.07 3.87
N GLU A 52 -7.85 -0.80 4.27
CA GLU A 52 -7.42 0.54 4.66
C GLU A 52 -6.78 1.31 3.51
N LEU A 53 -5.99 0.61 2.68
CA LEU A 53 -5.21 1.20 1.58
C LEU A 53 -6.09 1.64 0.42
N GLN A 54 -7.08 0.82 0.05
CA GLN A 54 -8.00 1.18 -1.04
C GLN A 54 -8.75 2.48 -0.76
N PRO A 55 -9.45 2.68 0.39
CA PRO A 55 -10.11 3.94 0.65
C PRO A 55 -9.14 5.11 0.87
N ALA A 56 -7.93 4.87 1.41
CA ALA A 56 -6.91 5.91 1.51
C ALA A 56 -6.45 6.41 0.12
N ILE A 57 -6.16 5.50 -0.82
CA ILE A 57 -5.81 5.83 -2.20
C ILE A 57 -6.98 6.52 -2.91
N SER A 58 -8.22 6.08 -2.70
CA SER A 58 -9.40 6.73 -3.27
C SER A 58 -9.57 8.17 -2.75
N MET A 59 -9.33 8.42 -1.46
CA MET A 59 -9.41 9.78 -0.91
C MET A 59 -8.30 10.67 -1.47
N TYR A 60 -7.07 10.16 -1.52
CA TYR A 60 -5.93 10.83 -2.14
C TYR A 60 -6.24 11.19 -3.60
N SER A 61 -6.79 10.26 -4.38
CA SER A 61 -7.10 10.51 -5.80
C SER A 61 -8.10 11.65 -5.96
N ILE A 62 -9.16 11.70 -5.13
CA ILE A 62 -10.14 12.79 -5.14
C ILE A 62 -9.46 14.14 -4.87
N GLN A 63 -8.55 14.19 -3.90
CA GLN A 63 -7.81 15.42 -3.54
C GLN A 63 -6.82 15.86 -4.62
N HIS A 64 -6.36 14.94 -5.46
CA HIS A 64 -5.37 15.17 -6.51
C HIS A 64 -5.94 15.07 -7.93
N ASN A 65 -7.21 15.48 -8.13
CA ASN A 65 -7.88 15.50 -9.44
C ASN A 65 -7.89 14.14 -10.15
N PHE A 66 -8.19 13.08 -9.40
CA PHE A 66 -8.21 11.68 -9.82
C PHE A 66 -6.87 11.13 -10.32
N ARG A 67 -5.76 11.81 -10.01
CA ARG A 67 -4.41 11.33 -10.30
C ARG A 67 -3.91 10.48 -9.15
N VAL A 68 -3.35 9.32 -9.47
CA VAL A 68 -2.75 8.40 -8.51
C VAL A 68 -1.37 7.99 -9.03
N PRO A 69 -0.30 8.12 -8.23
CA PRO A 69 1.00 7.57 -8.58
C PRO A 69 0.93 6.07 -8.86
N ASP A 70 1.60 5.63 -9.92
CA ASP A 70 1.65 4.22 -10.35
C ASP A 70 2.06 3.26 -9.23
N ASP A 71 2.94 3.71 -8.33
CA ASP A 71 3.42 2.90 -7.21
C ASP A 71 2.29 2.52 -6.25
N LEU A 72 1.33 3.42 -6.02
CA LEU A 72 0.16 3.14 -5.18
C LEU A 72 -0.79 2.14 -5.85
N VAL A 73 -0.95 2.24 -7.18
CA VAL A 73 -1.76 1.29 -7.96
C VAL A 73 -1.14 -0.10 -7.93
N LYS A 74 0.17 -0.19 -8.18
CA LYS A 74 0.94 -1.45 -8.12
C LYS A 74 0.94 -2.04 -6.71
N LEU A 75 1.06 -1.20 -5.69
CA LEU A 75 0.99 -1.61 -4.29
C LEU A 75 -0.37 -2.23 -3.98
N LEU A 76 -1.46 -1.56 -4.35
CA LEU A 76 -2.82 -2.06 -4.13
C LEU A 76 -3.06 -3.42 -4.82
N ALA A 77 -2.47 -3.62 -6.01
CA ALA A 77 -2.56 -4.90 -6.73
C ALA A 77 -1.79 -6.04 -6.05
N LEU A 78 -0.74 -5.75 -5.29
CA LEU A 78 0.05 -6.75 -4.56
C LEU A 78 -0.53 -7.05 -3.17
N VAL A 79 -1.06 -6.03 -2.51
CA VAL A 79 -1.68 -6.10 -1.20
C VAL A 79 -3.13 -6.54 -1.37
N GLN A 80 -3.32 -7.82 -1.76
CA GLN A 80 -4.64 -8.42 -1.93
C GLN A 80 -5.09 -9.16 -0.67
N THR A 81 -6.35 -8.98 -0.27
CA THR A 81 -7.03 -9.86 0.68
C THR A 81 -7.11 -11.27 0.06
N PRO A 82 -6.68 -12.34 0.78
CA PRO A 82 -6.78 -13.70 0.28
C PRO A 82 -8.24 -14.07 -0.07
N LYS A 83 -8.48 -14.66 -1.24
CA LYS A 83 -9.82 -15.11 -1.68
C LYS A 83 -10.51 -16.06 -0.69
N ALA A 84 -9.75 -16.77 0.13
CA ALA A 84 -10.29 -17.66 1.17
C ALA A 84 -10.98 -16.90 2.33
N TRP A 85 -10.77 -15.59 2.45
CA TRP A 85 -11.38 -14.73 3.46
C TRP A 85 -12.54 -13.90 2.91
N SER A 86 -12.83 -13.96 1.60
CA SER A 86 -14.07 -13.43 1.01
C SER A 86 -15.19 -14.45 1.08
N GLY A 87 -15.33 -15.11 2.23
CA GLY A 87 -16.43 -16.03 2.47
C GLY A 87 -17.74 -15.24 2.53
N PHE A 88 -18.61 -15.51 1.55
CA PHE A 88 -20.04 -15.23 1.50
C PHE A 88 -20.51 -13.77 1.56
#